data_AF-A0AAD5S8G5-F1
#
_entry.id   AF-A0AAD5S8G5-F1
#
_cell.length_a   1.000
_cell.length_b   1.000
_cell.length_c   1.000
_cell.angle_alpha   90.00
_cell.angle_beta   90.00
_cell.angle_gamma   90.00
#
_symmetry.space_group_name_H-M   'P 1'
#
loop_
_entity.id
_entity.type
_entity.pdbx_description
1 polymer ?
#
loop_
_entity_poly.entity_id
_entity_poly.type
_entity_poly.pdbx_seq_one_letter_code
_entity_poly.pdbx_strand_id
1 'polypeptide(L)'
;MSKQLSILLYTLAILSLIKTTTAAPRPPSTKTHSDNRFDLSRHLGSKSPYPFRGLEGGRSSGNQGLPDHCEIIQVQMVGRHGTRRPGKGNIKSIKKFSKFLKKHKAGVPEDFGWMVDWTNPYHERDANLLVPGGEDDLHWLGKRVARRYESLFKNATYSPKEFTFRSSMTSRSGQSG
;
A
#
# COMPACT_ATOMS: atom_id res chain seq x y z
N MET A 1 -24.57 0.25 -67.97
CA MET A 1 -23.61 -0.33 -66.99
C MET A 1 -23.68 0.37 -65.61
N SER A 2 -24.86 0.67 -65.08
CA SER A 2 -24.98 1.49 -63.84
C SER A 2 -25.67 0.76 -62.66
N LYS A 3 -26.45 -0.30 -62.91
CA LYS A 3 -27.15 -1.03 -61.83
C LYS A 3 -26.31 -2.14 -61.16
N GLN A 4 -25.34 -2.72 -61.86
CA GLN A 4 -24.48 -3.79 -61.34
C GLN A 4 -23.40 -3.27 -60.35
N LEU A 5 -22.85 -2.07 -60.57
CA LEU A 5 -21.86 -1.47 -59.65
C LEU A 5 -22.47 -1.01 -58.31
N SER A 6 -23.74 -0.59 -58.33
CA SER A 6 -24.44 -0.15 -57.12
C SER A 6 -24.75 -1.32 -56.17
N ILE A 7 -25.05 -2.50 -56.71
CA ILE A 7 -25.30 -3.71 -55.90
C ILE A 7 -24.00 -4.21 -55.26
N LEU A 8 -22.87 -4.15 -55.97
CA LEU A 8 -21.57 -4.57 -55.42
C LEU A 8 -21.05 -3.66 -54.29
N LEU A 9 -21.34 -2.36 -54.36
CA LEU A 9 -20.97 -1.41 -53.30
C LEU A 9 -21.87 -1.56 -52.07
N TYR A 10 -23.15 -1.91 -52.25
CA TYR A 10 -24.05 -2.21 -51.14
C TYR A 10 -23.69 -3.52 -50.43
N THR A 11 -23.27 -4.56 -51.15
CA THR A 11 -22.85 -5.82 -50.51
C THR A 11 -21.53 -5.69 -49.74
N LEU A 12 -20.57 -4.90 -50.24
CA LEU A 12 -19.33 -4.60 -49.50
C LEU A 12 -19.56 -3.72 -48.26
N ALA A 13 -20.55 -2.82 -48.27
CA ALA A 13 -20.91 -2.02 -47.11
C ALA A 13 -21.61 -2.86 -46.00
N ILE A 14 -22.47 -3.81 -46.37
CA ILE A 14 -23.22 -4.66 -45.42
C ILE A 14 -22.30 -5.70 -44.75
N LEU A 15 -21.25 -6.19 -45.43
CA LEU A 15 -20.27 -7.10 -44.84
C LEU A 15 -19.27 -6.43 -43.86
N SER A 16 -19.25 -5.09 -43.77
CA SER A 16 -18.40 -4.36 -42.81
C SER A 16 -19.07 -4.05 -41.46
N LEU A 17 -20.37 -4.35 -41.31
CA LEU A 17 -21.12 -4.06 -40.07
C LEU A 17 -21.35 -5.26 -39.16
N ILE A 18 -20.92 -6.47 -39.51
CA ILE A 18 -20.99 -7.63 -38.62
C ILE A 18 -19.69 -7.72 -37.81
N LYS A 19 -19.47 -6.72 -36.93
CA LYS A 19 -18.56 -6.91 -35.80
C LYS A 19 -19.30 -7.80 -34.80
N THR A 20 -19.05 -9.10 -34.85
CA THR A 20 -19.43 -10.01 -33.77
C THR A 20 -18.63 -9.64 -32.52
N THR A 21 -19.12 -8.69 -31.74
CA THR A 21 -18.72 -8.52 -30.34
C THR A 21 -19.26 -9.73 -29.59
N THR A 22 -18.47 -10.78 -29.52
CA THR A 22 -18.62 -11.80 -28.47
C THR A 22 -18.30 -11.10 -27.16
N ALA A 23 -19.32 -10.49 -26.55
CA ALA A 23 -19.24 -10.08 -25.17
C ALA A 23 -18.94 -11.35 -24.37
N ALA A 24 -17.71 -11.48 -23.89
CA ALA A 24 -17.34 -12.52 -22.94
C ALA A 24 -18.40 -12.52 -21.83
N PRO A 25 -18.90 -13.69 -21.41
CA PRO A 25 -19.91 -13.76 -20.37
C PRO A 25 -19.42 -12.93 -19.19
N ARG A 26 -20.19 -11.88 -18.86
CA ARG A 26 -19.92 -11.03 -17.71
C ARG A 26 -19.79 -12.00 -16.53
N PRO A 27 -18.63 -12.06 -15.84
CA PRO A 27 -18.50 -12.97 -14.71
C PRO A 27 -19.70 -12.71 -13.79
N PRO A 28 -20.33 -13.78 -13.25
CA PRO A 28 -21.50 -13.61 -12.41
C PRO A 28 -21.20 -12.50 -11.43
N SER A 29 -22.09 -11.50 -11.35
CA SER A 29 -22.01 -10.47 -10.34
C SER A 29 -22.16 -11.20 -9.02
N THR A 30 -21.05 -11.67 -8.48
CA THR A 30 -20.96 -12.19 -7.15
C THR A 30 -21.29 -10.98 -6.31
N LYS A 31 -22.52 -10.98 -5.78
CA LYS A 31 -22.80 -10.29 -4.54
C LYS A 31 -21.69 -10.77 -3.61
N THR A 32 -20.68 -9.92 -3.41
CA THR A 32 -19.59 -10.21 -2.51
C THR A 32 -20.23 -10.20 -1.14
N HIS A 33 -20.67 -11.39 -0.69
CA HIS A 33 -20.65 -11.71 0.72
C HIS A 33 -19.33 -11.16 1.23
N SER A 34 -19.39 -10.26 2.22
CA SER A 34 -18.20 -9.72 2.86
C SER A 34 -17.38 -10.91 3.31
N ASP A 35 -16.38 -11.22 2.50
CA ASP A 35 -15.53 -12.36 2.68
C ASP A 35 -14.65 -12.01 3.86
N ASN A 36 -15.14 -12.32 5.06
CA ASN A 36 -14.43 -12.17 6.32
C ASN A 36 -13.30 -13.22 6.40
N ARG A 37 -12.55 -13.42 5.31
CA ARG A 37 -11.29 -14.15 5.32
C ARG A 37 -10.35 -13.45 6.28
N PHE A 38 -9.68 -14.25 7.11
CA PHE A 38 -8.67 -13.76 8.04
C PHE A 38 -7.57 -13.01 7.28
N ASP A 39 -7.50 -11.69 7.47
CA ASP A 39 -6.46 -10.84 6.90
C ASP A 39 -5.28 -10.77 7.87
N LEU A 40 -4.23 -11.58 7.59
CA LEU A 40 -3.02 -11.60 8.41
C LEU A 40 -2.43 -10.20 8.59
N SER A 41 -2.51 -9.33 7.58
CA SER A 41 -1.93 -7.98 7.65
C SER A 41 -2.51 -7.13 8.77
N ARG A 42 -3.74 -7.43 9.23
CA ARG A 42 -4.42 -6.74 10.34
C ARG A 42 -4.16 -7.36 11.72
N HIS A 43 -3.47 -8.48 11.78
CA HIS A 43 -3.25 -9.27 12.99
C HIS A 43 -1.77 -9.36 13.41
N LEU A 44 -0.91 -8.49 12.88
CA LEU A 44 0.51 -8.40 13.23
C LEU A 44 0.80 -7.32 14.31
N GLY A 45 -0.25 -6.73 14.89
CA GLY A 45 -0.16 -5.66 15.88
C GLY A 45 0.64 -4.47 15.35
N SER A 46 1.65 -4.02 16.12
CA SER A 46 2.50 -2.89 15.71
C SER A 46 3.42 -3.16 14.49
N LYS A 47 3.38 -4.38 13.92
CA LYS A 47 4.12 -4.80 12.71
C LYS A 47 3.24 -4.88 11.48
N SER A 48 1.93 -4.66 11.64
CA SER A 48 1.01 -4.52 10.51
C SER A 48 1.50 -3.40 9.59
N PRO A 49 1.54 -3.64 8.26
CA PRO A 49 1.81 -2.59 7.30
C PRO A 49 0.82 -1.44 7.48
N TYR A 50 1.28 -0.23 7.20
CA TYR A 50 0.37 0.90 7.18
C TYR A 50 -0.67 0.68 6.06
N PRO A 51 -1.99 0.77 6.34
CA PRO A 51 -3.02 0.22 5.46
C PRO A 51 -3.25 1.02 4.18
N PHE A 52 -2.62 2.19 4.03
CA PHE A 52 -2.81 3.05 2.85
C PHE A 52 -1.51 3.25 2.08
N ARG A 53 -1.51 2.74 0.85
CA ARG A 53 -0.51 3.03 -0.18
C ARG A 53 -1.20 3.80 -1.29
N GLY A 54 -0.65 4.95 -1.68
CA GLY A 54 -1.31 5.85 -2.63
C GLY A 54 -2.41 6.73 -2.05
N LEU A 55 -3.16 7.38 -2.93
CA LEU A 55 -4.20 8.37 -2.61
C LEU A 55 -5.61 7.78 -2.49
N GLU A 56 -5.83 6.57 -3.01
CA GLU A 56 -7.14 5.91 -3.09
C GLU A 56 -7.42 4.98 -1.91
N GLY A 57 -6.41 4.61 -1.13
CA GLY A 57 -6.55 3.58 -0.10
C GLY A 57 -7.38 4.01 1.11
N GLY A 58 -7.56 5.32 1.34
CA GLY A 58 -8.28 5.83 2.49
C GLY A 58 -9.73 5.35 2.50
N ARG A 59 -10.09 4.41 3.38
CA ARG A 59 -11.44 4.45 3.96
C ARG A 59 -11.56 5.83 4.56
N SER A 60 -12.22 6.72 3.85
CA SER A 60 -12.66 8.00 4.37
C SER A 60 -13.40 7.65 5.64
N SER A 61 -12.77 7.77 6.81
CA SER A 61 -13.49 7.87 8.08
C SER A 61 -14.25 9.17 7.99
N GLY A 62 -15.36 9.11 7.24
CA GLY A 62 -16.10 10.22 6.68
C GLY A 62 -15.24 11.25 5.95
N ASN A 63 -15.62 11.56 4.72
CA ASN A 63 -15.58 12.96 4.33
C ASN A 63 -16.69 13.67 5.13
N GLN A 64 -16.63 13.63 6.48
CA GLN A 64 -17.38 14.55 7.31
C GLN A 64 -16.73 15.87 6.99
N GLY A 65 -17.36 16.64 6.12
CA GLY A 65 -16.93 18.00 5.83
C GLY A 65 -16.73 18.75 7.14
N LEU A 66 -15.95 19.83 7.09
CA LEU A 66 -15.94 20.76 8.21
C LEU A 66 -17.38 21.18 8.49
N PRO A 67 -17.77 21.35 9.77
CA PRO A 67 -19.05 21.94 10.09
C PRO A 67 -19.21 23.28 9.39
N ASP A 68 -20.44 23.67 9.07
CA ASP A 68 -20.72 24.94 8.42
C ASP A 68 -20.09 26.10 9.21
N HIS A 69 -19.55 27.08 8.48
CA HIS A 69 -18.86 28.26 9.02
C HIS A 69 -17.58 27.96 9.83
N CYS A 70 -17.05 26.74 9.79
CA CYS A 70 -15.77 26.41 10.40
C CYS A 70 -14.64 26.37 9.37
N GLU A 71 -13.47 26.86 9.77
CA GLU A 71 -12.23 26.71 9.01
C GLU A 71 -11.13 26.07 9.87
N ILE A 72 -10.20 25.40 9.20
CA ILE A 72 -9.04 24.82 9.87
C ILE A 72 -7.96 25.90 9.93
N ILE A 73 -7.56 26.28 11.14
CA ILE A 73 -6.51 27.28 11.38
C ILE A 73 -5.16 26.66 11.75
N GLN A 74 -5.15 25.41 12.24
CA GLN A 74 -3.94 24.71 12.65
C GLN A 74 -4.13 23.19 12.59
N VAL A 75 -3.05 22.46 12.25
CA VAL A 75 -2.98 21.00 12.35
C VAL A 75 -1.77 20.61 13.18
N GLN A 76 -1.98 19.71 14.14
CA GLN A 76 -0.91 19.05 14.89
C GLN A 76 -0.98 17.55 14.60
N MET A 77 0.15 16.95 14.27
CA MET A 77 0.22 15.56 13.88
C MET A 77 1.33 14.84 14.62
N VAL A 78 1.01 13.66 15.14
CA VAL A 78 1.99 12.73 15.72
C VAL A 78 2.03 11.49 14.84
N GLY A 79 3.13 11.35 14.10
CA GLY A 79 3.40 10.19 13.26
C GLY A 79 4.39 9.24 13.92
N ARG A 80 4.14 7.93 13.82
CA ARG A 80 5.18 6.92 14.06
C ARG A 80 6.10 6.86 12.83
N HIS A 81 7.34 6.41 13.04
CA HIS A 81 8.22 6.04 11.93
C HIS A 81 7.56 5.01 10.98
N GLY A 82 8.02 4.97 9.74
CA GLY A 82 7.52 4.05 8.72
C GLY A 82 7.97 2.61 8.93
N THR A 83 7.60 1.74 7.98
CA THR A 83 8.06 0.35 7.98
C THR A 83 9.60 0.27 8.04
N ARG A 84 10.13 -0.67 8.83
CA ARG A 84 11.57 -0.78 9.11
C ARG A 84 12.07 -2.21 9.20
N ARG A 85 13.38 -2.38 9.15
CA ARG A 85 14.06 -3.64 9.48
C ARG A 85 13.84 -4.03 10.95
N PRO A 86 13.91 -5.33 11.29
CA PRO A 86 13.83 -5.78 12.67
C PRO A 86 14.92 -5.15 13.55
N GLY A 87 14.69 -5.11 14.87
CA GLY A 87 15.72 -4.70 15.82
C GLY A 87 16.79 -5.77 15.98
N LYS A 88 17.99 -5.37 16.41
CA LYS A 88 19.16 -6.25 16.55
C LYS A 88 18.86 -7.51 17.38
N GLY A 89 18.13 -7.37 18.49
CA GLY A 89 17.69 -8.50 19.32
C GLY A 89 16.83 -9.50 18.53
N ASN A 90 15.85 -9.02 17.77
CA ASN A 90 15.00 -9.88 16.94
C ASN A 90 15.80 -10.59 15.85
N ILE A 91 16.75 -9.90 15.20
CA ILE A 91 17.63 -10.50 14.18
C ILE A 91 18.42 -11.67 14.79
N LYS A 92 18.97 -11.49 16.00
CA LYS A 92 19.68 -12.56 16.73
C LYS A 92 18.75 -13.72 17.08
N SER A 93 17.53 -13.44 17.54
CA SER A 93 16.54 -14.48 17.84
C SER A 93 16.15 -15.29 16.60
N ILE A 94 15.90 -14.62 15.47
CA ILE A 94 15.61 -15.28 14.18
C ILE A 94 16.79 -16.16 13.75
N LYS A 95 18.03 -15.65 13.87
CA LYS A 95 19.24 -16.42 13.55
C LYS A 95 19.40 -17.65 14.45
N LYS A 96 19.13 -17.51 15.76
CA LYS A 96 19.16 -18.63 16.72
C LYS A 96 18.11 -19.67 16.36
N PHE A 97 16.90 -19.24 16.01
CA PHE A 97 15.82 -20.13 15.61
C PHE A 97 16.13 -20.90 14.32
N SER A 98 16.63 -20.22 13.28
CA SER A 98 17.07 -20.88 12.03
C SER A 98 18.16 -21.93 12.28
N LYS A 99 19.15 -21.64 13.14
CA LYS A 99 20.16 -22.65 13.54
C LYS A 99 19.55 -23.84 14.29
N PHE A 100 18.59 -23.57 15.17
CA PHE A 100 17.89 -24.62 15.91
C PHE A 100 17.14 -25.58 14.97
N LEU A 101 16.43 -25.03 13.98
CA LEU A 101 15.73 -25.82 12.96
C LEU A 101 16.69 -26.69 12.15
N LYS A 102 17.81 -26.12 11.69
CA LYS A 102 18.85 -26.87 10.95
C LYS A 102 19.44 -28.01 11.77
N LYS A 103 19.72 -27.78 13.05
CA LYS A 103 20.24 -28.82 13.96
C LYS A 103 19.25 -29.97 14.16
N HIS A 104 17.96 -29.68 14.18
CA HIS A 104 16.89 -30.67 14.44
C HIS A 104 16.07 -30.97 13.18
N LYS A 105 16.70 -30.92 11.99
CA LYS A 105 16.01 -31.08 10.71
C LYS A 105 15.17 -32.36 10.60
N ALA A 106 15.60 -33.45 11.24
CA ALA A 106 14.89 -34.73 11.24
C ALA A 106 13.53 -34.67 11.96
N GLY A 107 13.32 -33.69 12.84
CA GLY A 107 12.05 -33.47 13.53
C GLY A 107 11.16 -32.41 12.90
N VAL A 108 11.56 -31.82 11.76
CA VAL A 108 10.73 -30.86 11.02
C VAL A 108 9.83 -31.65 10.06
N PRO A 109 8.49 -31.49 10.13
CA PRO A 109 7.58 -32.16 9.19
C PRO A 109 7.87 -31.76 7.75
N GLU A 110 7.62 -32.67 6.81
CA GLU A 110 7.93 -32.48 5.39
C GLU A 110 7.28 -31.21 4.79
N ASP A 111 6.02 -30.93 5.17
CA ASP A 111 5.27 -29.72 4.79
C ASP A 111 5.98 -28.41 5.18
N PHE A 112 6.89 -28.47 6.15
CA PHE A 112 7.68 -27.35 6.65
C PHE A 112 9.18 -27.46 6.33
N GLY A 113 9.57 -28.36 5.43
CA GLY A 113 10.97 -28.55 5.03
C GLY A 113 11.66 -27.26 4.57
N TRP A 114 10.90 -26.35 3.95
CA TRP A 114 11.39 -25.02 3.54
C TRP A 114 12.02 -24.21 4.69
N MET A 115 11.58 -24.42 5.94
CA MET A 115 12.12 -23.70 7.11
C MET A 115 13.58 -24.09 7.42
N VAL A 116 13.98 -25.32 7.05
CA VAL A 116 15.35 -25.82 7.23
C VAL A 116 16.30 -25.12 6.27
N ASP A 117 15.87 -24.92 5.02
CA ASP A 117 16.68 -24.29 3.97
C ASP A 117 16.62 -22.76 4.00
N TRP A 118 15.59 -22.20 4.65
CA TRP A 118 15.43 -20.77 4.78
C TRP A 118 16.64 -20.11 5.47
N THR A 119 17.11 -19.02 4.85
CA THR A 119 18.23 -18.24 5.35
C THR A 119 17.75 -16.85 5.75
N ASN A 120 18.16 -16.41 6.94
CA ASN A 120 17.79 -15.11 7.47
C ASN A 120 18.33 -13.97 6.58
N PRO A 121 17.45 -13.17 5.93
CA PRO A 121 17.88 -12.09 5.03
C PRO A 121 18.26 -10.80 5.77
N TYR A 122 18.18 -10.79 7.11
CA TYR A 122 18.43 -9.59 7.90
C TYR A 122 19.86 -9.59 8.48
N HIS A 123 20.61 -8.55 8.15
CA HIS A 123 21.93 -8.30 8.74
C HIS A 123 21.83 -7.37 9.96
N GLU A 124 22.61 -7.65 11.01
CA GLU A 124 22.59 -6.84 12.24
C GLU A 124 23.03 -5.38 12.02
N ARG A 125 23.84 -5.11 10.99
CA ARG A 125 24.25 -3.75 10.61
C ARG A 125 23.09 -2.88 10.12
N ASP A 126 22.04 -3.51 9.59
CA ASP A 126 20.86 -2.82 9.04
C ASP A 126 19.72 -2.75 10.07
N ALA A 127 20.00 -3.08 11.34
CA ALA A 127 19.00 -3.15 12.39
C ALA A 127 18.30 -1.81 12.59
N ASN A 128 16.97 -1.84 12.69
CA ASN A 128 16.08 -0.68 12.86
C ASN A 128 16.10 0.36 11.74
N LEU A 129 16.86 0.19 10.66
CA LEU A 129 16.82 1.09 9.52
C LEU A 129 15.45 1.08 8.87
N LEU A 130 15.01 2.26 8.42
CA LEU A 130 13.82 2.39 7.59
C LEU A 130 14.04 1.58 6.30
N VAL A 131 12.99 0.98 5.76
CA VAL A 131 13.05 0.32 4.45
C VAL A 131 12.40 1.23 3.40
N PRO A 132 12.67 1.05 2.09
CA PRO A 132 12.05 1.88 1.06
C PRO A 132 10.51 1.93 1.16
N GLY A 133 9.87 0.80 1.42
CA GLY A 133 8.41 0.78 1.64
C GLY A 133 7.96 1.59 2.87
N GLY A 134 8.84 1.80 3.85
CA GLY A 134 8.60 2.70 4.97
C GLY A 134 8.74 4.18 4.61
N GLU A 135 9.62 4.52 3.67
CA GLU A 135 9.67 5.86 3.08
C GLU A 135 8.39 6.16 2.31
N ASP A 136 7.91 5.19 1.52
CA ASP A 136 6.63 5.27 0.80
C ASP A 136 5.45 5.48 1.76
N ASP A 137 5.42 4.76 2.89
CA ASP A 137 4.37 4.92 3.91
C ASP A 137 4.21 6.39 4.32
N LEU A 138 5.34 7.09 4.53
CA LEU A 138 5.38 8.49 4.99
C LEU A 138 5.17 9.48 3.85
N HIS A 139 5.72 9.22 2.68
CA HIS A 139 5.48 10.04 1.49
C HIS A 139 3.99 10.12 1.15
N TRP A 140 3.32 8.97 1.11
CA TRP A 140 1.88 8.93 0.85
C TRP A 140 1.07 9.52 2.01
N LEU A 141 1.55 9.41 3.24
CA LEU A 141 0.96 10.10 4.39
C LEU A 141 1.03 11.61 4.23
N GLY A 142 2.19 12.16 3.88
CA GLY A 142 2.37 13.59 3.61
C GLY A 142 1.43 14.09 2.51
N LYS A 143 1.33 13.36 1.39
CA LYS A 143 0.38 13.71 0.31
C LYS A 143 -1.08 13.68 0.75
N ARG A 144 -1.48 12.69 1.56
CA ARG A 144 -2.85 12.61 2.08
C ARG A 144 -3.15 13.74 3.07
N VAL A 145 -2.18 14.11 3.91
CA VAL A 145 -2.29 15.26 4.83
C VAL A 145 -2.43 16.56 4.02
N ALA A 146 -1.58 16.78 3.02
CA ALA A 146 -1.65 17.94 2.13
C ALA A 146 -3.02 18.04 1.43
N ARG A 147 -3.54 16.92 0.90
CA ARG A 147 -4.88 16.88 0.30
C ARG A 147 -6.01 17.11 1.30
N ARG A 148 -5.91 16.53 2.50
CA ARG A 148 -6.95 16.64 3.53
C ARG A 148 -7.07 18.05 4.07
N TYR A 149 -5.96 18.76 4.18
CA TYR A 149 -5.87 20.11 4.74
C TYR A 149 -5.48 21.12 3.66
N GLU A 150 -5.98 20.93 2.44
CA GLU A 150 -5.66 21.81 1.30
C GLU A 150 -5.90 23.29 1.64
N SER A 151 -6.97 23.61 2.38
CA SER A 151 -7.29 24.98 2.80
C SER A 151 -6.16 25.66 3.60
N LEU A 152 -5.35 24.89 4.35
CA LEU A 152 -4.19 25.40 5.07
C LEU A 152 -2.96 25.57 4.17
N PHE A 153 -2.78 24.69 3.19
CA PHE A 153 -1.51 24.60 2.45
C PHE A 153 -1.53 25.29 1.08
N LYS A 154 -2.69 25.41 0.42
CA LYS A 154 -2.83 25.82 -0.99
C LYS A 154 -2.17 27.15 -1.32
N ASN A 155 -2.25 28.12 -0.42
CA ASN A 155 -1.71 29.46 -0.61
C ASN A 155 -0.49 29.74 0.29
N ALA A 156 0.02 28.73 0.99
CA ALA A 156 1.12 28.89 1.91
C ALA A 156 2.46 28.60 1.23
N THR A 157 3.39 29.55 1.31
CA THR A 157 4.79 29.29 0.97
C THR A 157 5.45 28.57 2.14
N TYR A 158 6.19 27.49 1.87
CA TYR A 158 6.92 26.79 2.92
C TYR A 158 7.86 27.74 3.66
N SER A 159 7.71 27.79 4.98
CA SER A 159 8.56 28.51 5.93
C SER A 159 8.86 27.60 7.12
N PRO A 160 10.14 27.35 7.47
CA PRO A 160 10.48 26.51 8.61
C PRO A 160 10.02 27.10 9.97
N LYS A 161 9.59 28.37 10.01
CA LYS A 161 9.00 28.98 11.21
C LYS A 161 7.52 28.62 11.38
N GLU A 162 6.79 28.50 10.27
CA GLU A 162 5.35 28.18 10.24
C GLU A 162 5.12 26.66 10.22
N PHE A 163 5.94 25.92 9.47
CA PHE A 163 5.87 24.46 9.33
C PHE A 163 6.94 23.81 10.21
N THR A 164 6.61 23.65 11.49
CA THR A 164 7.53 23.02 12.45
C THR A 164 7.43 21.49 12.37
N PHE A 165 8.55 20.84 12.03
CA PHE A 165 8.72 19.39 12.11
C PHE A 165 9.63 19.02 13.28
N ARG A 166 9.23 18.04 14.08
CA ARG A 166 10.03 17.51 15.20
C ARG A 166 10.01 15.99 15.17
N SER A 167 11.16 15.39 15.45
CA SER A 167 11.30 13.94 15.56
C SER A 167 12.09 13.56 16.80
N SER A 168 11.89 12.33 17.28
CA SER A 168 12.81 11.76 18.27
C SER A 168 14.19 11.55 17.65
N MET A 169 15.26 11.58 18.45
CA MET A 169 16.64 11.38 18.02
C MET A 169 16.96 9.91 17.68
N THR A 170 16.18 9.32 16.77
CA THR A 170 16.42 7.98 16.22
C THR A 170 16.42 8.08 14.71
N SER A 171 17.39 7.44 14.04
CA SER A 171 17.59 7.55 12.59
C SER A 171 16.30 7.35 11.78
N ARG A 172 15.55 6.28 12.08
CA ARG A 172 14.27 5.97 11.42
C ARG A 172 13.19 7.04 11.62
N SER A 173 13.17 7.72 12.76
CA SER A 173 12.17 8.76 13.03
C SER A 173 12.58 10.07 12.37
N GLY A 174 13.88 10.38 12.35
CA GLY A 174 14.42 11.52 11.61
C GLY A 174 14.25 11.38 10.10
N GLN A 175 14.42 10.18 9.54
CA GLN A 175 14.15 9.90 8.11
C GLN A 175 12.65 9.90 7.76
N SER A 176 11.78 9.70 8.74
CA SER A 176 10.33 9.63 8.52
C SER A 176 9.64 11.00 8.59
N GLY A 177 10.24 11.96 9.28
CA GLY A 177 9.72 13.32 9.42
C GLY A 177 10.29 14.22 8.34
#